data_AF-A0A4R1WQR6-F1
#
_entry.id   AF-A0A4R1WQR6-F1
#
_cell.length_a   1.000
_cell.length_b   1.000
_cell.length_c   1.000
_cell.angle_alpha   90.00
_cell.angle_beta   90.00
_cell.angle_gamma   90.00
#
_symmetry.space_group_name_H-M   'P 1'
#
loop_
_entity.id
_entity.type
_entity.pdbx_description
1 polymer ?
#
loop_
_entity_poly.entity_id
_entity_poly.type
_entity_poly.pdbx_seq_one_letter_code
_entity_poly.pdbx_strand_id
1 'polypeptide(L)'
;MAQWRNGADQNRPKVPKLASLMDSAEQDVLAYITFREALWTKLFRTDSIERLNGEIKRRTEVVGTFPNDDAIVRLVRALLIEKSDERAVQQSRYMTL
;
A
#
# COMPACT_ATOMS: atom_id res chain seq x y z
N MET A 1 -13.81 -11.69 -11.37
CA MET A 1 -15.23 -11.27 -11.29
C MET A 1 -16.05 -12.21 -10.41
N ALA A 2 -16.36 -13.44 -10.83
CA ALA A 2 -17.25 -14.34 -10.06
C ALA A 2 -16.79 -14.59 -8.61
N GLN A 3 -15.48 -14.81 -8.40
CA GLN A 3 -14.93 -15.01 -7.05
C GLN A 3 -15.05 -13.77 -6.15
N TRP A 4 -14.93 -12.56 -6.70
CA TRP A 4 -15.08 -11.30 -5.95
C TRP A 4 -16.50 -11.13 -5.43
N ARG A 5 -17.49 -11.35 -6.31
CA ARG A 5 -18.92 -11.27 -5.99
C ARG A 5 -19.33 -12.32 -4.97
N ASN A 6 -18.87 -13.55 -5.14
CA ASN A 6 -19.09 -14.61 -4.15
C ASN A 6 -18.51 -14.22 -2.77
N GLY A 7 -17.35 -13.57 -2.74
CA GLY A 7 -16.77 -13.04 -1.51
C GLY A 7 -17.61 -11.93 -0.88
N ALA A 8 -18.11 -10.98 -1.67
CA ALA A 8 -19.00 -9.92 -1.19
C ALA A 8 -20.31 -10.51 -0.61
N ASP A 9 -20.91 -11.49 -1.29
CA ASP A 9 -22.14 -12.17 -0.86
C ASP A 9 -21.96 -12.88 0.49
N GLN A 10 -20.85 -13.59 0.67
CA GLN A 10 -20.51 -14.26 1.94
C GLN A 10 -20.32 -13.27 3.10
N ASN A 11 -19.80 -12.07 2.81
CA ASN A 11 -19.58 -11.03 3.81
C ASN A 11 -20.83 -10.20 4.10
N ARG A 12 -21.81 -10.15 3.18
CA ARG A 12 -23.03 -9.35 3.33
C ARG A 12 -23.81 -9.58 4.64
N PRO A 13 -23.99 -10.82 5.14
CA PRO A 13 -24.68 -11.03 6.42
C PRO A 13 -23.81 -10.76 7.66
N LYS A 14 -22.47 -10.87 7.56
CA LYS A 14 -21.56 -10.78 8.72
C LYS A 14 -20.97 -9.38 8.89
N VAL A 15 -20.59 -8.75 7.78
CA VAL A 15 -19.88 -7.47 7.72
C VAL A 15 -20.44 -6.65 6.54
N PRO A 16 -21.69 -6.15 6.63
CA PRO A 16 -22.39 -5.51 5.51
C PRO A 16 -21.67 -4.27 4.95
N LYS A 17 -20.94 -3.54 5.82
CA LYS A 17 -20.10 -2.41 5.39
C LYS A 17 -18.97 -2.84 4.47
N LEU A 18 -18.33 -3.98 4.75
CA LEU A 18 -17.28 -4.53 3.90
C LEU A 18 -17.86 -4.97 2.55
N ALA A 19 -18.99 -5.68 2.55
CA ALA A 19 -19.64 -6.09 1.31
C ALA A 19 -19.99 -4.88 0.42
N SER A 20 -20.56 -3.82 1.01
CA SER A 20 -20.87 -2.58 0.28
C SER A 20 -19.62 -1.91 -0.30
N LEU A 21 -18.52 -1.91 0.46
CA LEU A 21 -17.23 -1.40 -0.02
C LEU A 21 -16.71 -2.24 -1.19
N MET A 22 -16.77 -3.57 -1.08
CA MET A 22 -16.35 -4.49 -2.14
C MET A 22 -17.17 -4.28 -3.43
N ASP A 23 -18.49 -4.07 -3.31
CA ASP A 23 -19.36 -3.77 -4.46
C ASP A 23 -18.93 -2.47 -5.15
N SER A 24 -18.68 -1.40 -4.38
CA SER A 24 -18.26 -0.11 -4.93
C SER A 24 -16.85 -0.11 -5.53
N ALA A 25 -15.95 -0.97 -5.02
CA ALA A 25 -14.54 -1.01 -5.40
C ALA A 25 -14.22 -2.08 -6.46
N GLU A 26 -15.21 -2.87 -6.92
CA GLU A 26 -14.99 -4.01 -7.84
C GLU A 26 -14.18 -3.59 -9.07
N GLN A 27 -14.56 -2.48 -9.71
CA GLN A 27 -13.90 -2.00 -10.93
C GLN A 27 -12.45 -1.56 -10.67
N ASP A 28 -12.22 -0.82 -9.59
CA ASP A 28 -10.90 -0.27 -9.27
C ASP A 28 -9.93 -1.38 -8.81
N VAL A 29 -10.41 -2.27 -7.95
CA VAL A 29 -9.59 -3.37 -7.40
C VAL A 29 -9.28 -4.41 -8.46
N LEU A 30 -10.21 -4.68 -9.39
CA LEU A 30 -9.99 -5.68 -10.43
C LEU A 30 -9.32 -5.11 -11.69
N ALA A 31 -9.08 -3.80 -11.77
CA ALA A 31 -8.41 -3.19 -12.93
C ALA A 31 -7.06 -3.85 -13.27
N TYR A 32 -6.33 -4.39 -12.28
CA TYR A 32 -5.03 -5.02 -12.55
C TYR A 32 -5.11 -6.29 -13.39
N ILE A 33 -6.28 -6.96 -13.48
CA ILE A 33 -6.43 -8.21 -14.24
C ILE A 33 -6.35 -7.97 -15.76
N THR A 34 -6.43 -6.72 -16.21
CA THR A 34 -6.23 -6.37 -17.62
C THR A 34 -4.75 -6.37 -18.04
N PHE A 35 -3.83 -6.44 -17.07
CA PHE A 35 -2.39 -6.57 -17.33
C PHE A 35 -1.98 -8.04 -17.48
N ARG A 36 -0.75 -8.28 -17.95
CA ARG A 36 -0.17 -9.64 -18.01
C ARG A 36 -0.11 -10.26 -16.62
N GLU A 37 -0.44 -11.55 -16.51
CA GLU A 37 -0.44 -12.29 -15.23
C GLU A 37 0.88 -12.19 -14.45
N ALA A 38 2.01 -12.18 -15.16
CA ALA A 38 3.33 -12.00 -14.57
C ALA A 38 3.49 -10.69 -13.78
N LEU A 39 2.66 -9.68 -14.05
CA LEU A 39 2.68 -8.38 -13.36
C LEU A 39 1.69 -8.32 -12.19
N TRP A 40 0.73 -9.25 -12.09
CA TRP A 40 -0.34 -9.20 -11.10
C TRP A 40 0.22 -9.15 -9.68
N THR A 41 1.15 -10.05 -9.35
CA THR A 41 1.82 -10.09 -8.03
C THR A 41 2.49 -8.79 -7.64
N LYS A 42 2.97 -8.02 -8.62
CA LYS A 42 3.59 -6.72 -8.37
C LYS A 42 2.55 -5.62 -8.17
N LEU A 43 1.41 -5.71 -8.85
CA LEU A 43 0.36 -4.70 -8.83
C LEU A 43 -0.58 -4.83 -7.63
N PHE A 44 -0.94 -6.05 -7.22
CA PHE A 44 -1.87 -6.24 -6.09
C PHE A 44 -1.17 -6.16 -4.72
N ARG A 45 0.15 -6.36 -4.66
CA ARG A 45 0.90 -6.43 -3.39
C ARG A 45 1.04 -5.03 -2.76
N THR A 46 0.62 -4.91 -1.51
CA THR A 46 0.68 -3.68 -0.71
C THR A 46 1.86 -3.63 0.26
N ASP A 47 2.68 -4.68 0.37
CA ASP A 47 3.80 -4.79 1.32
C ASP A 47 4.72 -3.55 1.34
N SER A 48 4.96 -2.95 0.17
CA SER A 48 5.85 -1.80 0.05
C SER A 48 5.29 -0.56 0.73
N ILE A 49 4.00 -0.28 0.55
CA ILE A 49 3.33 0.87 1.17
C ILE A 49 3.02 0.59 2.64
N GLU A 50 2.68 -0.64 3.01
CA GLU A 50 2.49 -1.05 4.40
C GLU A 50 3.77 -0.91 5.22
N ARG A 51 4.90 -1.38 4.68
CA ARG A 51 6.22 -1.22 5.32
C ARG A 51 6.60 0.25 5.47
N LEU A 52 6.33 1.07 4.46
CA LEU A 52 6.57 2.51 4.53
C LEU A 52 5.70 3.19 5.60
N ASN A 53 4.41 2.87 5.63
CA ASN A 53 3.48 3.40 6.64
C ASN A 53 3.87 2.97 8.06
N GLY A 54 4.31 1.72 8.24
CA GLY A 54 4.82 1.23 9.51
C GLY A 54 6.05 2.00 9.99
N GLU A 55 6.96 2.32 9.08
CA GLU A 55 8.16 3.10 9.40
C GLU A 55 7.84 4.57 9.70
N ILE A 56 6.92 5.19 8.95
CA ILE A 56 6.40 6.52 9.25
C ILE A 56 5.83 6.53 10.68
N LYS A 57 4.90 5.61 10.96
CA LYS A 57 4.28 5.48 12.28
C LYS A 57 5.33 5.34 13.38
N ARG A 58 6.26 4.40 13.24
CA ARG A 58 7.33 4.15 14.22
C ARG A 58 8.21 5.38 14.49
N ARG A 59 8.62 6.11 13.46
CA ARG A 59 9.47 7.31 13.65
C ARG A 59 8.70 8.49 14.22
N THR A 60 7.43 8.66 13.85
CA THR A 60 6.58 9.69 14.44
C THR A 60 6.23 9.40 15.90
N GLU A 61 6.06 8.13 16.28
CA GLU A 61 5.79 7.72 17.66
C GLU A 61 6.93 8.07 18.62
N VAL A 62 8.18 7.98 18.17
CA VAL A 62 9.36 8.38 18.97
C VAL A 62 9.37 9.88 19.29
N VAL A 63 8.90 10.72 18.36
CA VAL A 63 8.82 12.17 18.57
C VAL A 63 7.62 12.54 19.46
N GLY A 64 6.52 11.79 19.38
CA GLY A 64 5.32 11.99 20.17
C GLY A 64 4.51 13.22 19.71
N THR A 65 4.97 14.42 20.05
CA THR A 65 4.30 15.69 19.68
C THR A 65 5.23 16.59 18.87
N PHE A 66 4.74 17.07 17.73
CA PHE A 66 5.48 17.98 16.87
C PHE A 66 5.16 19.45 17.19
N PRO A 67 6.15 20.36 17.10
CA PRO A 67 5.93 21.78 17.39
C PRO A 67 5.13 22.52 16.30
N ASN A 68 5.03 21.95 15.09
CA ASN A 68 4.24 22.45 13.96
C ASN A 68 4.20 21.39 12.84
N ASP A 69 3.35 21.64 11.83
CA ASP A 69 3.18 20.75 10.66
C ASP A 69 4.46 20.64 9.81
N ASP A 70 5.25 21.72 9.71
CA ASP A 70 6.51 21.68 8.96
C ASP A 70 7.50 20.68 9.55
N ALA A 71 7.52 20.50 10.87
CA ALA A 71 8.41 19.57 11.55
C ALA A 71 8.09 18.10 11.20
N ILE A 72 6.81 17.72 11.16
CA ILE A 72 6.41 16.37 10.74
C ILE A 72 6.65 16.16 9.24
N VAL A 73 6.36 17.16 8.40
CA VAL A 73 6.64 17.10 6.96
C VAL A 73 8.14 16.91 6.70
N ARG A 74 9.02 17.58 7.45
CA ARG A 74 10.47 17.41 7.32
C ARG A 74 10.92 16.00 7.69
N LEU A 75 10.41 15.43 8.78
CA LEU A 75 10.74 14.06 9.18
C LEU A 75 10.30 13.05 8.12
N VAL A 76 9.04 13.14 7.69
CA VAL A 76 8.48 12.21 6.69
C VAL A 76 9.20 12.38 5.36
N ARG A 77 9.54 13.62 4.95
CA ARG A 77 10.31 13.86 3.73
C ARG A 77 11.71 13.22 3.81
N ALA A 78 12.42 13.39 4.93
CA ALA A 78 13.73 12.77 5.12
C ALA A 78 13.64 11.23 5.04
N LEU A 79 12.61 10.64 5.65
CA LEU A 79 12.34 9.20 5.54
C LEU A 79 12.11 8.76 4.09
N LEU A 80 11.29 9.48 3.33
CA LEU A 80 10.99 9.14 1.95
C LEU A 80 12.23 9.20 1.05
N ILE A 81 13.13 10.17 1.30
CA ILE A 81 14.43 10.27 0.61
C ILE A 81 15.27 9.03 0.93
N GLU A 82 15.44 8.69 2.22
CA GLU A 82 16.18 7.49 2.66
C GLU A 82 15.64 6.21 1.99
N LYS A 83 14.31 6.03 1.96
CA LYS A 83 13.69 4.87 1.31
C LYS A 83 13.82 4.87 -0.21
N SER A 84 13.82 6.04 -0.84
CA SER A 84 14.09 6.17 -2.27
C SER A 84 15.51 5.75 -2.60
N ASP A 85 16.49 6.20 -1.81
CA ASP A 85 17.91 5.89 -2.01
C ASP A 85 18.20 4.40 -1.76
N GLU A 86 17.66 3.81 -0.69
CA GLU A 86 17.73 2.37 -0.43
C GLU A 86 17.20 1.56 -1.63
N ARG A 87 16.07 1.98 -2.19
CA ARG A 87 15.45 1.31 -3.35
C ARG A 87 16.30 1.44 -4.60
N ALA A 88 16.88 2.62 -4.86
CA ALA A 88 17.76 2.85 -6.01
C ALA A 88 19.02 1.98 -5.94
N VAL A 89 19.63 1.87 -4.76
CA VAL A 89 20.78 0.99 -4.51
C VAL A 89 20.40 -0.48 -4.70
N GLN A 90 19.23 -0.89 -4.22
CA GLN A 90 18.80 -2.28 -4.37
C GLN A 90 18.51 -2.62 -5.84
N GLN A 91 17.92 -1.70 -6.61
CA GLN A 91 17.70 -1.87 -8.05
C GLN A 91 19.01 -1.95 -8.83
N SER A 92 20.00 -1.10 -8.55
CA SER A 92 21.29 -1.14 -9.25
C SER A 92 22.06 -2.44 -8.98
N ARG A 93 21.89 -3.07 -7.81
CA ARG A 93 22.49 -4.38 -7.50
C ARG A 93 21.83 -5.56 -8.23
N TYR A 94 20.55 -5.42 -8.63
CA TYR A 94 19.83 -6.47 -9.35
C TYR A 94 19.79 -6.28 -10.87
N MET A 95 20.22 -5.13 -11.40
CA MET A 95 20.32 -4.88 -12.85
C MET A 95 21.70 -5.21 -13.45
N THR A 96 22.58 -5.88 -12.70
CA THR A 96 23.89 -6.36 -13.17
C THR A 96 23.87 -7.84 -13.60
N LEU A 97 22.68 -8.40 -13.82
CA LEU A 97 22.45 -9.73 -14.43
C LEU A 97 21.54 -9.57 -15.65
#